data_AF-A0A7V4UMN3-F1
#
_entry.id   AF-A0A7V4UMN3-F1
#
_cell.length_a   1.000
_cell.length_b   1.000
_cell.length_c   1.000
_cell.angle_alpha   90.00
_cell.angle_beta   90.00
_cell.angle_gamma   90.00
#
_symmetry.space_group_name_H-M   'P 1'
#
loop_
_entity.id
_entity.type
_entity.pdbx_description
1 polymer ?
#
loop_
_entity_poly.entity_id
_entity_poly.type
_entity_poly.pdbx_seq_one_letter_code
_entity_poly.pdbx_strand_id
1 'polypeptide(L)'
;MKKVIYMILPIVFTCSLLFAAEFKLYPGAKMDEKATKEAQEAALAAKMSNVKATIYTTKESFQKVASFYKGIAKEHMMPRASGTSGKPKKYEGYDLYEAFFIFDGAKDLSTSKLWVKIQRPYIGEDIYDVTAIVVSEKK
;
A
#
# COMPACT_ATOMS: atom_id res chain seq x y z
N MET A 1 6.90 -55.03 33.20
CA MET A 1 7.62 -53.75 33.00
C MET A 1 7.17 -53.14 31.68
N LYS A 2 6.22 -52.19 31.69
CA LYS A 2 5.72 -51.51 30.46
C LYS A 2 6.21 -50.06 30.50
N LYS A 3 7.09 -49.69 29.59
CA LYS A 3 7.62 -48.32 29.47
C LYS A 3 6.64 -47.47 28.66
N VAL A 4 6.04 -46.47 29.29
CA VAL A 4 5.22 -45.45 28.62
C VAL A 4 6.16 -44.30 28.25
N ILE A 5 6.37 -44.09 26.95
CA ILE A 5 7.17 -42.98 26.44
C ILE A 5 6.19 -41.84 26.14
N TYR A 6 6.22 -40.78 26.95
CA TYR A 6 5.51 -39.54 26.67
C TYR A 6 6.34 -38.70 25.69
N MET A 7 5.90 -38.64 24.44
CA MET A 7 6.46 -37.76 23.42
C MET A 7 5.85 -36.36 23.62
N ILE A 8 6.58 -35.47 24.28
CA ILE A 8 6.19 -34.07 24.48
C ILE A 8 6.41 -33.36 23.14
N LEU A 9 5.32 -33.08 22.43
CA LEU A 9 5.32 -32.28 21.21
C LEU A 9 5.56 -30.80 21.59
N PRO A 10 6.62 -30.12 21.11
CA PRO A 10 6.76 -28.70 21.36
C PRO A 10 5.72 -27.96 20.53
N ILE A 11 4.69 -27.44 21.19
CA ILE A 11 3.74 -26.49 20.59
C ILE A 11 4.53 -25.21 20.34
N VAL A 12 5.01 -25.03 19.11
CA VAL A 12 5.63 -23.80 18.64
C VAL A 12 4.51 -22.75 18.52
N PHE A 13 4.31 -22.00 19.60
CA PHE A 13 3.39 -20.88 19.63
C PHE A 13 4.03 -19.71 18.86
N THR A 14 3.94 -19.74 17.52
CA THR A 14 4.28 -18.58 16.69
C THR A 14 3.20 -17.52 16.91
N CYS A 15 3.38 -16.72 17.96
CA CYS A 15 2.62 -15.49 18.15
C CYS A 15 3.07 -14.52 17.05
N SER A 16 2.38 -14.53 15.90
CA SER A 16 2.50 -13.50 14.89
C SER A 16 1.94 -12.22 15.47
N LEU A 17 2.78 -11.51 16.22
CA LEU A 17 2.53 -10.14 16.63
C LEU A 17 2.35 -9.33 15.35
N LEU A 18 1.09 -9.04 15.01
CA LEU A 18 0.72 -8.12 13.94
C LEU A 18 1.11 -6.72 14.43
N PHE A 19 2.38 -6.38 14.29
CA PHE A 19 2.83 -5.02 14.51
C PHE A 19 2.26 -4.14 13.40
N ALA A 20 1.30 -3.29 13.76
CA ALA A 20 0.89 -2.21 12.89
C ALA A 20 2.11 -1.29 12.69
N ALA A 21 2.62 -1.23 11.47
CA ALA A 21 3.70 -0.32 11.12
C ALA A 21 3.15 1.10 11.01
N GLU A 22 3.93 2.08 11.48
CA GLU A 22 3.58 3.48 11.31
C GLU A 22 3.86 3.93 9.86
N PHE A 23 2.97 4.74 9.28
CA PHE A 23 3.22 5.35 7.99
C PHE A 23 4.40 6.32 8.08
N LYS A 24 5.36 6.17 7.17
CA LYS A 24 6.47 7.10 6.99
C LYS A 24 6.40 7.68 5.59
N LEU A 25 6.42 9.01 5.49
CA LEU A 25 6.50 9.68 4.20
C LEU A 25 7.86 9.38 3.56
N TYR A 26 7.84 9.03 2.27
CA TYR A 26 9.07 8.81 1.51
C TYR A 26 9.91 10.12 1.47
N PRO A 27 11.23 10.05 1.76
CA PRO A 27 12.08 11.24 1.76
C PRO A 27 12.03 12.04 0.46
N GLY A 28 11.74 13.33 0.56
CA GLY A 28 11.65 14.24 -0.59
C GLY A 28 10.31 14.22 -1.33
N ALA A 29 9.36 13.37 -0.93
CA ALA A 29 7.97 13.48 -1.41
C ALA A 29 7.29 14.71 -0.79
N LYS A 30 6.42 15.36 -1.55
CA LYS A 30 5.67 16.55 -1.13
C LYS A 30 4.19 16.30 -1.26
N MET A 31 3.40 16.85 -0.33
CA MET A 31 1.94 16.77 -0.43
C MET A 31 1.49 17.57 -1.65
N ASP A 32 0.62 16.97 -2.45
CA ASP A 32 -0.07 17.64 -3.54
C ASP A 32 -1.47 18.02 -3.06
N GLU A 33 -1.65 19.29 -2.71
CA GLU A 33 -2.91 19.79 -2.11
C GLU A 33 -4.08 19.66 -3.08
N LYS A 34 -3.86 19.95 -4.37
CA LYS A 34 -4.89 19.87 -5.41
C LYS A 34 -5.31 18.41 -5.58
N ALA A 35 -4.36 17.51 -5.83
CA ALA A 35 -4.64 16.08 -5.98
C ALA A 35 -5.26 15.48 -4.70
N THR A 36 -4.83 15.91 -3.52
CA THR A 36 -5.40 15.47 -2.25
C THR A 36 -6.86 15.87 -2.10
N LYS A 37 -7.20 17.11 -2.46
CA LYS A 37 -8.58 17.59 -2.44
C LYS A 37 -9.45 16.81 -3.42
N GLU A 38 -8.99 16.61 -4.65
CA GLU A 38 -9.69 15.83 -5.67
C GLU A 38 -9.93 14.38 -5.23
N ALA A 39 -8.91 13.74 -4.63
CA ALA A 39 -9.04 12.38 -4.13
C ALA A 39 -10.07 12.27 -2.98
N GLN A 40 -10.15 13.30 -2.12
CA GLN A 40 -11.17 13.38 -1.08
C GLN A 40 -12.57 13.59 -1.67
N GLU A 41 -12.71 14.47 -2.66
CA GLU A 41 -13.97 14.68 -3.37
C GLU A 41 -14.44 13.42 -4.08
N ALA A 42 -13.54 12.70 -4.74
CA ALA A 42 -13.84 11.41 -5.37
C ALA A 42 -14.25 10.34 -4.34
N ALA A 43 -13.59 10.29 -3.18
CA ALA A 43 -13.98 9.39 -2.10
C ALA A 43 -15.38 9.72 -1.54
N LEU A 44 -15.69 11.00 -1.38
CA LEU A 44 -17.02 11.47 -0.97
C LEU A 44 -18.09 11.11 -2.01
N ALA A 45 -17.82 11.34 -3.30
CA ALA A 45 -18.71 10.96 -4.40
C ALA A 45 -18.95 9.44 -4.44
N ALA A 46 -17.93 8.64 -4.10
CA ALA A 46 -18.02 7.19 -3.96
C ALA A 46 -18.66 6.72 -2.65
N LYS A 47 -19.22 7.63 -1.83
CA LYS A 47 -19.83 7.36 -0.52
C LYS A 47 -18.87 6.71 0.50
N MET A 48 -17.56 6.89 0.31
CA MET A 48 -16.53 6.46 1.25
C MET A 48 -16.25 7.54 2.29
N SER A 49 -17.27 7.94 3.04
CA SER A 49 -17.21 9.06 4.00
C SER A 49 -16.28 8.82 5.20
N ASN A 50 -15.89 7.57 5.44
CA ASN A 50 -14.94 7.19 6.50
C ASN A 50 -13.49 7.04 6.01
N VAL A 51 -13.21 7.31 4.74
CA VAL A 51 -11.86 7.22 4.16
C VAL A 51 -11.32 8.62 3.92
N LYS A 52 -10.12 8.87 4.44
CA LYS A 52 -9.32 10.06 4.15
C LYS A 52 -8.20 9.66 3.21
N ALA A 53 -8.18 10.26 2.02
CA ALA A 53 -7.07 10.13 1.08
C ALA A 53 -6.11 11.31 1.23
N THR A 54 -4.81 11.06 1.12
CA THR A 54 -3.77 12.10 1.04
C THR A 54 -2.75 11.70 -0.01
N ILE A 55 -2.43 12.60 -0.93
CA ILE A 55 -1.56 12.34 -2.06
C ILE A 55 -0.25 13.08 -1.87
N TYR A 56 0.85 12.32 -1.90
CA TYR A 56 2.18 12.86 -1.99
C TYR A 56 2.79 12.50 -3.34
N THR A 57 3.59 13.39 -3.91
CA THR A 57 4.26 13.16 -5.18
C THR A 57 5.77 13.32 -5.05
N THR A 58 6.50 12.58 -5.86
CA THR A 58 7.96 12.69 -6.00
C THR A 58 8.37 12.41 -7.44
N LYS A 59 9.50 12.99 -7.87
CA LYS A 59 10.08 12.74 -9.19
C LYS A 59 10.85 11.41 -9.25
N GLU A 60 11.18 10.83 -8.10
CA GLU A 60 11.89 9.55 -8.00
C GLU A 60 11.14 8.40 -8.71
N SER A 61 11.88 7.36 -9.11
CA SER A 61 11.29 6.22 -9.83
C SER A 61 10.32 5.41 -8.98
N PHE A 62 9.36 4.77 -9.64
CA PHE A 62 8.41 3.86 -9.00
C PHE A 62 9.12 2.80 -8.15
N GLN A 63 10.14 2.15 -8.71
CA GLN A 63 10.85 1.04 -8.06
C GLN A 63 11.51 1.47 -6.75
N LYS A 64 12.08 2.68 -6.71
CA LYS A 64 12.75 3.19 -5.51
C LYS A 64 11.74 3.48 -4.39
N VAL A 65 10.62 4.12 -4.73
CA VAL A 65 9.55 4.42 -3.77
C VAL A 65 8.84 3.15 -3.31
N ALA A 66 8.51 2.24 -4.22
CA ALA A 66 7.87 0.97 -3.89
C ALA A 66 8.76 0.07 -3.01
N SER A 67 10.07 0.04 -3.27
CA SER A 67 11.02 -0.72 -2.45
C SER A 67 11.15 -0.17 -1.03
N PHE A 68 11.10 1.16 -0.86
CA PHE A 68 11.04 1.79 0.46
C PHE A 68 9.82 1.29 1.26
N TYR A 69 8.63 1.32 0.66
CA TYR A 69 7.41 0.89 1.33
C TYR A 69 7.36 -0.62 1.59
N LYS A 70 7.94 -1.43 0.70
CA LYS A 70 8.13 -2.87 0.93
C LYS A 70 8.98 -3.18 2.16
N GLY A 71 9.92 -2.29 2.52
CA GLY A 71 10.76 -2.45 3.70
C GLY A 71 10.05 -2.17 5.03
N ILE A 72 8.89 -1.50 5.01
CA ILE A 72 8.19 -1.06 6.22
C ILE A 72 6.73 -1.52 6.31
N ALA A 73 6.17 -2.10 5.25
CA ALA A 73 4.78 -2.55 5.19
C ALA A 73 4.64 -3.81 4.33
N LYS A 74 3.53 -4.53 4.51
CA LYS A 74 3.27 -5.76 3.77
C LYS A 74 2.72 -5.42 2.38
N GLU A 75 3.42 -5.84 1.33
CA GLU A 75 2.90 -5.74 -0.04
C GLU A 75 1.62 -6.57 -0.18
N HIS A 76 0.56 -5.94 -0.66
CA HIS A 76 -0.70 -6.57 -1.02
C HIS A 76 -0.81 -6.66 -2.54
N MET A 77 -0.77 -7.88 -3.06
CA MET A 77 -0.81 -8.10 -4.50
C MET A 77 -2.24 -7.96 -5.02
N MET A 78 -2.53 -6.84 -5.67
CA MET A 78 -3.81 -6.62 -6.36
C MET A 78 -3.80 -7.32 -7.74
N PRO A 79 -4.92 -7.91 -8.17
CA PRO A 79 -5.04 -8.44 -9.53
C PRO A 79 -4.68 -7.37 -10.56
N ARG A 80 -3.81 -7.72 -11.52
CA ARG A 80 -3.37 -6.86 -12.63
C ARG A 80 -2.52 -5.64 -12.22
N ALA A 81 -2.18 -5.47 -10.94
CA ALA A 81 -1.16 -4.52 -10.52
C ALA A 81 0.23 -5.05 -10.90
N SER A 82 1.19 -4.15 -11.13
CA SER A 82 2.57 -4.56 -11.39
C SER A 82 3.21 -5.16 -10.14
N GLY A 83 2.78 -4.76 -8.95
CA GLY A 83 3.53 -5.02 -7.72
C GLY A 83 4.92 -4.38 -7.77
N THR A 84 5.78 -4.75 -6.83
CA THR A 84 7.15 -4.24 -6.73
C THR A 84 8.10 -4.83 -7.77
N SER A 85 7.80 -6.03 -8.29
CA SER A 85 8.68 -6.80 -9.19
C SER A 85 8.08 -7.14 -10.55
N GLY A 86 6.79 -6.85 -10.77
CA GLY A 86 6.11 -7.24 -12.00
C GLY A 86 6.21 -6.20 -13.12
N LYS A 87 5.55 -6.53 -14.22
CA LYS A 87 5.50 -5.72 -15.43
C LYS A 87 4.40 -4.65 -15.30
N PRO A 88 4.61 -3.43 -15.84
CA PRO A 88 3.55 -2.44 -15.90
C PRO A 88 2.40 -2.95 -16.75
N LYS A 89 1.20 -2.43 -16.49
CA LYS A 89 0.07 -2.58 -17.41
C LYS A 89 0.01 -1.38 -18.35
N LYS A 90 -0.48 -1.58 -19.57
CA LYS A 90 -0.77 -0.46 -20.46
C LYS A 90 -2.02 0.27 -19.98
N TYR A 91 -1.91 1.59 -19.83
CA TYR A 91 -3.02 2.50 -19.61
C TYR A 91 -2.92 3.61 -20.65
N GLU A 92 -3.85 3.61 -21.61
CA GLU A 92 -3.75 4.44 -22.82
C GLU A 92 -2.39 4.25 -23.51
N GLY A 93 -1.54 5.28 -23.54
CA GLY A 93 -0.18 5.23 -24.06
C GLY A 93 0.92 4.96 -23.02
N TYR A 94 0.58 4.83 -21.74
CA TYR A 94 1.53 4.80 -20.64
C TYR A 94 1.77 3.39 -20.09
N ASP A 95 2.99 3.16 -19.62
CA ASP A 95 3.31 2.03 -18.74
C ASP A 95 2.95 2.40 -17.30
N LEU A 96 1.80 1.90 -16.85
CA LEU A 96 1.28 2.14 -15.51
C LEU A 96 1.78 1.08 -14.53
N TYR A 97 2.57 1.55 -13.57
CA TYR A 97 3.05 0.79 -12.43
C TYR A 97 2.20 1.07 -11.20
N GLU A 98 1.87 0.01 -10.46
CA GLU A 98 1.05 0.06 -9.25
C GLU A 98 1.56 -0.97 -8.23
N ALA A 99 1.75 -0.55 -7.00
CA ALA A 99 1.97 -1.43 -5.85
C ALA A 99 1.16 -0.95 -4.66
N PHE A 100 0.66 -1.88 -3.86
CA PHE A 100 -0.16 -1.60 -2.70
C PHE A 100 0.50 -2.18 -1.45
N PHE A 101 0.48 -1.44 -0.35
CA PHE A 101 1.07 -1.87 0.91
C PHE A 101 0.11 -1.63 2.07
N ILE A 102 -0.06 -2.64 2.91
CA ILE A 102 -0.91 -2.63 4.11
C ILE A 102 0.00 -2.49 5.32
N PHE A 103 -0.31 -1.51 6.18
CA PHE A 103 0.50 -1.19 7.36
C PHE A 103 -0.02 -1.83 8.64
N ASP A 104 -1.30 -2.14 8.71
CA ASP A 104 -1.99 -2.54 9.93
C ASP A 104 -2.24 -4.06 10.04
N GLY A 105 -1.60 -4.85 9.18
CA GLY A 105 -1.72 -6.31 9.18
C GLY A 105 -3.06 -6.85 8.68
N ALA A 106 -3.94 -5.99 8.15
CA ALA A 106 -5.20 -6.42 7.56
C ALA A 106 -4.98 -7.40 6.38
N LYS A 107 -6.01 -8.20 6.10
CA LYS A 107 -5.97 -9.23 5.06
C LYS A 107 -5.98 -8.62 3.66
N ASP A 108 -6.69 -7.51 3.51
CA ASP A 108 -6.94 -6.84 2.24
C ASP A 108 -7.15 -5.34 2.44
N LEU A 109 -7.18 -4.58 1.34
CA LEU A 109 -7.33 -3.12 1.38
C LEU A 109 -8.67 -2.66 1.98
N SER A 110 -9.73 -3.47 1.87
CA SER A 110 -11.08 -3.10 2.32
C SER A 110 -11.23 -3.16 3.84
N THR A 111 -10.52 -4.12 4.45
CA THR A 111 -10.43 -4.33 5.90
C THR A 111 -9.33 -3.52 6.56
N SER A 112 -8.39 -2.98 5.79
CA SER A 112 -7.30 -2.14 6.28
C SER A 112 -7.79 -0.73 6.65
N LYS A 113 -7.29 -0.23 7.77
CA LYS A 113 -7.40 1.15 8.23
C LYS A 113 -6.28 2.04 7.71
N LEU A 114 -5.16 1.46 7.28
CA LEU A 114 -4.02 2.20 6.75
C LEU A 114 -3.32 1.39 5.66
N TRP A 115 -3.46 1.87 4.44
CA TRP A 115 -2.74 1.33 3.29
C TRP A 115 -2.27 2.46 2.37
N VAL A 116 -1.26 2.16 1.56
CA VAL A 116 -0.76 3.08 0.54
C VAL A 116 -0.71 2.43 -0.82
N LYS A 117 -1.02 3.21 -1.85
CA LYS A 117 -0.76 2.86 -3.25
C LYS A 117 0.39 3.70 -3.77
N ILE A 118 1.37 3.03 -4.35
CA ILE A 118 2.44 3.66 -5.13
C ILE A 118 2.07 3.52 -6.58
N GLN A 119 2.11 4.63 -7.32
CA GLN A 119 1.68 4.66 -8.71
C GLN A 119 2.60 5.54 -9.56
N ARG A 120 2.98 5.08 -10.76
CA ARG A 120 3.58 5.93 -11.79
C ARG A 120 3.12 5.51 -13.19
N PRO A 121 2.74 6.44 -14.08
CA PRO A 121 2.52 7.86 -13.81
C PRO A 121 1.37 8.08 -12.82
N TYR A 122 1.31 9.25 -12.20
CA TYR A 122 0.14 9.64 -11.42
C TYR A 122 -1.03 9.91 -12.39
N ILE A 123 -2.15 9.26 -12.13
CA ILE A 123 -3.40 9.33 -12.90
C ILE A 123 -4.40 10.03 -11.99
N GLY A 124 -4.60 11.33 -12.19
CA GLY A 124 -5.65 12.14 -11.58
C GLY A 124 -6.65 12.59 -12.64
N GLU A 125 -7.09 13.85 -12.60
CA GLU A 125 -7.79 14.46 -13.74
C GLU A 125 -6.91 14.48 -15.00
N ASP A 126 -5.61 14.78 -14.80
CA ASP A 126 -4.58 14.65 -15.83
C ASP A 126 -3.56 13.56 -15.47
N ILE A 127 -2.76 13.18 -16.46
CA ILE A 127 -1.65 12.24 -16.30
C ILE A 127 -0.36 13.03 -16.06
N TYR A 128 0.24 12.82 -14.89
CA TYR A 128 1.50 13.45 -14.49
C TYR A 128 2.60 12.39 -14.42
N ASP A 129 3.72 12.60 -15.11
CA ASP A 129 4.89 11.70 -15.06
C ASP A 129 5.70 11.89 -13.77
N VAL A 130 5.06 11.58 -12.64
CA VAL A 130 5.61 11.57 -11.29
C VAL A 130 5.15 10.31 -10.58
N THR A 131 5.87 9.91 -9.53
CA THR A 131 5.44 8.82 -8.65
C THR A 131 4.54 9.39 -7.58
N ALA A 132 3.30 8.93 -7.51
CA ALA A 132 2.36 9.25 -6.45
C ALA A 132 2.38 8.19 -5.34
N ILE A 133 2.23 8.68 -4.11
CA ILE A 133 2.03 7.92 -2.89
C ILE A 133 0.64 8.33 -2.39
N VAL A 134 -0.34 7.48 -2.69
CA VAL A 134 -1.73 7.69 -2.26
C VAL A 134 -1.92 6.98 -0.94
N VAL A 135 -2.03 7.74 0.13
CA VAL A 135 -2.28 7.24 1.48
C VAL A 135 -3.78 7.21 1.73
N SER A 136 -4.29 6.06 2.17
CA SER A 136 -5.69 5.87 2.54
C SER A 136 -5.77 5.52 4.02
N GLU A 137 -6.45 6.38 4.77
CA GLU A 137 -6.70 6.24 6.21
C GLU A 137 -8.20 6.04 6.44
N LYS A 138 -8.59 4.95 7.11
CA LYS A 138 -9.99 4.71 7.52
C LYS A 138 -10.15 5.07 8.99
N LYS A 139 -11.15 5.90 9.29
CA LYS A 139 -11.55 6.20 10.68
C LYS A 139 -12.36 5.07 11.28
#